data_AF-A0A357Z9Q9-F1
#
_entry.id   AF-A0A357Z9Q9-F1
#
_cell.length_a   1.000
_cell.length_b   1.000
_cell.length_c   1.000
_cell.angle_alpha   90.00
_cell.angle_beta   90.00
_cell.angle_gamma   90.00
#
_symmetry.space_group_name_H-M   'P 1'
#
loop_
_entity.id
_entity.type
_entity.pdbx_description
1 polymer ?
#
loop_
_entity_poly.entity_id
_entity_poly.type
_entity_poly.pdbx_seq_one_letter_code
_entity_poly.pdbx_strand_id
1 'polypeptide(L)' 'VLVQVSYAIGVAKPTSINVNTYGTAKVKMNDGQIGKLVESIFDLRPYFIEQRLKLRTPMYSETAAYGHMGRKNETVTK' A
#
# COMPACT_ATOMS: atom_id res chain seq x y z
N VAL A 1 -6.30 -10.53 4.93
CA VAL A 1 -4.84 -10.27 5.00
C VAL A 1 -4.64 -8.84 5.49
N LEU A 2 -3.80 -8.65 6.48
CA LEU A 2 -3.40 -7.34 7.01
C LEU A 2 -1.95 -7.07 6.59
N VAL A 3 -1.67 -5.83 6.19
CA VAL A 3 -0.31 -5.36 5.88
C VAL A 3 -0.05 -4.10 6.70
N GLN A 4 1.12 -4.03 7.32
CA GLN A 4 1.58 -2.87 8.09
C GLN A 4 2.96 -2.46 7.59
N VAL A 5 3.18 -1.15 7.48
CA VAL A 5 4.44 -0.56 7.04
C VAL A 5 4.79 0.59 7.99
N SER A 6 6.07 0.72 8.34
CA SER A 6 6.57 1.82 9.17
C SER A 6 7.68 2.59 8.46
N TYR A 7 7.82 3.88 8.79
CA TYR A 7 8.88 4.75 8.28
C TYR A 7 9.43 5.60 9.41
N ALA A 8 10.73 5.92 9.32
CA ALA A 8 11.37 6.95 10.13
C ALA A 8 11.47 8.26 9.33
N ILE A 9 11.30 9.40 9.99
CA ILE A 9 11.44 10.72 9.36
C ILE A 9 12.83 10.84 8.74
N GLY A 10 12.89 11.24 7.47
CA GLY A 10 14.14 11.37 6.71
C GLY A 10 14.69 10.07 6.12
N VAL A 11 14.06 8.92 6.39
CA VAL A 11 14.48 7.62 5.83
C VAL A 11 13.51 7.21 4.71
N ALA A 12 14.04 7.06 3.49
CA ALA A 12 13.22 6.73 2.33
C ALA A 12 12.69 5.29 2.34
N LYS A 13 13.52 4.34 2.79
CA LYS A 13 13.11 2.92 2.88
C LYS A 13 12.23 2.69 4.11
N PRO A 14 11.22 1.81 4.02
CA PRO A 14 10.44 1.43 5.20
C PRO A 14 11.35 0.79 6.25
N THR A 15 11.08 1.08 7.52
CA THR A 15 11.79 0.48 8.67
C THR A 15 11.30 -0.94 8.94
N SER A 16 10.03 -1.25 8.63
CA SER A 16 9.49 -2.59 8.69
C SER A 16 8.30 -2.77 7.74
N ILE A 17 8.14 -4.00 7.24
CA ILE A 17 6.95 -4.47 6.53
C ILE A 17 6.47 -5.74 7.24
N ASN A 18 5.26 -5.72 7.78
CA ASN A 18 4.65 -6.86 8.45
C ASN A 18 3.40 -7.29 7.69
N VAL A 19 3.25 -8.59 7.48
CA VAL A 19 2.10 -9.20 6.82
C VAL A 19 1.46 -10.17 7.80
N ASN A 20 0.13 -10.21 7.86
CA ASN A 20 -0.61 -11.21 8.62
C ASN A 20 -1.72 -11.78 7.73
N THR A 21 -1.63 -13.07 7.40
CA THR A 21 -2.63 -13.75 6.57
C THR A 21 -3.78 -14.35 7.38
N TYR A 22 -3.75 -14.26 8.71
CA TYR A 22 -4.73 -14.88 9.62
C TYR A 22 -4.87 -16.39 9.38
N GLY A 23 -3.79 -17.07 9.00
CA GLY A 23 -3.78 -18.50 8.68
C GLY A 23 -4.45 -18.88 7.35
N THR A 24 -4.82 -17.90 6.53
CA THR A 24 -5.51 -18.13 5.24
C THR A 24 -4.57 -18.15 4.03
N ALA A 25 -3.25 -18.23 4.26
CA ALA A 25 -2.25 -18.29 3.20
C ALA A 25 -2.49 -19.51 2.29
N LYS A 26 -2.57 -19.27 0.98
CA LYS A 26 -2.75 -20.32 -0.05
C LYS A 26 -1.43 -20.82 -0.64
N VAL A 27 -0.31 -20.29 -0.16
CA VAL A 27 1.04 -20.59 -0.63
C VAL A 27 1.83 -21.27 0.48
N LYS A 28 2.84 -22.07 0.11
CA LYS A 28 3.78 -22.71 1.07
C LYS A 28 4.82 -21.69 1.58
N MET A 29 4.36 -20.55 2.06
CA MET A 29 5.19 -19.48 2.62
C MET A 29 4.54 -18.99 3.91
N ASN A 30 5.36 -18.71 4.93
CA ASN A 30 4.90 -18.03 6.12
C ASN A 30 4.74 -16.52 5.87
N ASP A 31 4.06 -15.85 6.78
CA ASP A 31 3.76 -14.42 6.71
C ASP A 31 5.03 -13.55 6.57
N GLY A 32 6.13 -13.91 7.24
CA GLY A 32 7.41 -13.20 7.12
C GLY A 32 8.07 -13.37 5.74
N GLN A 33 7.96 -14.54 5.13
CA GLN A 33 8.43 -14.79 3.76
C GLN A 33 7.61 -14.00 2.74
N ILE A 34 6.30 -13.91 2.94
CA ILE A 34 5.42 -13.08 2.12
C ILE A 34 5.81 -11.60 2.27
N GLY A 35 6.07 -11.11 3.48
CA GLY A 35 6.55 -9.75 3.73
C GLY A 35 7.84 -9.41 2.99
N LYS A 36 8.84 -10.30 3.02
CA LYS A 36 10.09 -10.14 2.25
C LYS A 36 9.85 -10.11 0.74
N LEU A 37 8.92 -10.94 0.24
CA LEU A 37 8.57 -10.95 -1.17
C LEU A 37 7.88 -9.64 -1.58
N VAL A 38 6.98 -9.10 -0.74
CA VAL A 38 6.33 -7.80 -0.96
C VAL A 38 7.39 -6.70 -1.11
N GLU A 39 8.42 -6.67 -0.28
CA GLU A 39 9.52 -5.69 -0.36
C GLU A 39 10.26 -5.75 -1.71
N SER A 40 10.42 -6.95 -2.29
CA SER A 40 11.07 -7.11 -3.61
C SER A 40 10.20 -6.74 -4.81
N ILE A 41 8.87 -6.86 -4.67
CA ILE A 41 7.91 -6.59 -5.77
C ILE A 41 7.47 -5.13 -5.77
N PHE A 42 7.31 -4.55 -4.57
CA PHE A 42 6.82 -3.21 -4.38
C PHE A 42 7.92 -2.32 -3.80
N ASP A 43 8.35 -1.35 -4.62
CA ASP A 43 9.17 -0.25 -4.11
C ASP A 43 8.28 0.68 -3.28
N LEU A 44 8.35 0.51 -1.97
CA LEU A 44 7.56 1.26 -0.99
C LEU A 44 8.25 2.56 -0.55
N ARG A 45 9.30 3.04 -1.23
CA ARG A 45 9.83 4.37 -0.94
C ARG A 45 8.78 5.43 -1.33
N PRO A 46 8.55 6.50 -0.53
CA PRO A 46 7.49 7.48 -0.79
C PRO A 46 7.44 8.04 -2.21
N TYR A 47 8.61 8.30 -2.81
CA TYR A 47 8.71 8.76 -4.20
C TYR A 47 8.12 7.73 -5.20
N PHE A 48 8.45 6.45 -5.04
CA PHE A 48 7.98 5.40 -5.94
C PHE A 48 6.50 5.07 -5.71
N ILE A 49 5.99 5.18 -4.47
CA ILE A 49 4.55 5.10 -4.18
C ILE A 49 3.80 6.21 -4.93
N GLU A 50 4.27 7.45 -4.82
CA GLU A 50 3.68 8.61 -5.48
C GLU A 50 3.63 8.41 -7.00
N GLN A 51 4.77 8.05 -7.61
CA GLN A 51 4.87 7.82 -9.06
C GLN A 51 3.99 6.67 -9.53
N ARG A 52 4.00 5.52 -8.82
CA ARG A 52 3.24 4.32 -9.20
C ARG A 52 1.73 4.57 -9.16
N LEU A 53 1.27 5.36 -8.19
CA LEU A 53 -0.15 5.65 -7.98
C LEU A 53 -0.58 7.00 -8.60
N LYS A 54 0.34 7.75 -9.22
CA LYS A 54 0.09 9.08 -9.82
C LYS A 54 -0.56 10.07 -8.85
N LEU A 55 -0.06 10.13 -7.61
CA LEU A 55 -0.71 10.88 -6.53
C LEU A 55 -0.63 12.42 -6.71
N ARG A 56 0.21 12.92 -7.62
CA ARG A 56 0.25 14.36 -7.99
C ARG A 56 -0.86 14.80 -8.95
N THR A 57 -2.00 14.12 -8.94
CA THR A 57 -3.19 14.49 -9.74
C THR A 57 -4.32 14.98 -8.82
N PRO A 58 -5.17 15.93 -9.27
CA PRO A 58 -6.29 16.41 -8.46
C PRO A 58 -7.41 15.35 -8.43
N MET A 59 -7.35 14.45 -7.45
CA MET A 59 -8.29 13.31 -7.33
C MET A 59 -8.81 13.07 -5.90
N TYR A 60 -8.45 13.93 -4.94
CA TYR A 60 -8.69 13.67 -3.52
C TYR A 60 -10.10 14.01 -3.07
N SER A 61 -10.77 14.98 -3.70
CA SER A 61 -12.11 15.47 -3.32
C SER A 61 -13.18 14.37 -3.41
N GLU A 62 -13.07 13.49 -4.40
CA GLU A 62 -13.95 12.38 -4.72
C GLU A 62 -13.84 11.26 -3.68
N THR A 63 -12.68 11.17 -3.02
CA THR A 63 -12.38 10.19 -1.97
C THR A 63 -12.69 10.70 -0.56
N ALA A 64 -12.99 12.00 -0.39
CA ALA A 64 -13.17 12.64 0.92
C ALA A 64 -14.49 12.26 1.64
N ALA A 65 -15.46 11.71 0.91
CA ALA A 65 -16.71 11.20 1.46
C ALA A 65 -16.93 9.75 1.04
N TYR A 66 -17.72 9.01 1.82
CA TYR A 66 -18.09 7.61 1.55
C TYR A 66 -16.93 6.60 1.52
N GLY A 67 -15.76 6.97 2.07
CA GLY A 67 -14.59 6.11 2.25
C GLY A 67 -13.58 6.17 1.10
N HIS A 68 -12.31 5.90 1.42
CA HIS A 68 -11.18 5.95 0.48
C HIS A 68 -10.92 4.63 -0.26
N MET A 69 -11.38 3.49 0.28
CA MET A 69 -11.08 2.15 -0.22
C MET A 69 -12.36 1.39 -0.59
N GLY A 70 -12.26 0.38 -1.45
CA GLY A 70 -13.39 -0.47 -1.85
C GLY A 70 -14.34 0.16 -2.88
N ARG A 71 -13.97 1.31 -3.44
CA ARG A 71 -14.72 2.03 -4.48
C ARG A 71 -14.04 1.91 -5.84
N LYS A 72 -14.82 2.02 -6.91
CA LYS A 72 -14.27 2.14 -8.26
C LYS A 72 -13.62 3.52 -8.42
N ASN A 73 -12.43 3.56 -9.04
CA ASN A 73 -11.80 4.83 -9.38
C ASN A 73 -12.59 5.47 -10.54
N GLU A 74 -13.14 6.66 -10.29
CA GLU A 74 -13.90 7.44 -11.27
C GLU A 74 -13.75 8.93 -10.99
N THR A 75 -13.68 9.73 -12.06
CA THR A 75 -13.74 11.19 -11.97
C THR A 75 -15.19 11.62 -12.05
N VAL A 76 -15.73 12.19 -10.98
CA VAL A 76 -17.11 12.66 -10.93
C VAL A 76 -17.15 14.07 -11.51
N THR A 77 -17.66 14.21 -12.74
CA THR A 77 -17.99 15.54 -13.29
C THR A 77 -19.33 15.95 -12.68
N LYS A 78 -19.34 17.04 -11.90
CA LYS A 78 -20.56 17.58 -11.28
C LYS A 78 -21.29 18.54 -12.20
#